data_AF-L7L892-F1
#
_entry.id   AF-L7L892-F1
#
_cell.length_a   1.000
_cell.length_b   1.000
_cell.length_c   1.000
_cell.angle_alpha   90.00
_cell.angle_beta   90.00
_cell.angle_gamma   90.00
#
_symmetry.space_group_name_H-M   'P 1'
#
loop_
_entity.id
_entity.type
_entity.pdbx_description
1 polymer ?
#
loop_
_entity_poly.entity_id
_entity_poly.type
_entity_poly.pdbx_seq_one_letter_code
_entity_poly.pdbx_strand_id
1 'polypeptide(L)'
;MFATPADAICPAARMLGWHDVGTTVTLVAADGSFIRRREGTYLDAHDLDGPVVLGDGVEMMFHDLQIRLPRGESLYALIDAVTDGLAESTWTAVEVPGGEGVLVITLTPWQEMPGAPIPDELDLD
;
A
#
# COMPACT_ATOMS: atom_id res chain seq x y z
N MET A 1 23.23 9.80 -6.10
CA MET A 1 23.05 9.33 -4.71
C MET A 1 21.89 8.37 -4.77
N PHE A 2 22.14 7.06 -4.63
CA PHE A 2 21.06 6.07 -4.68
C PHE A 2 20.40 6.10 -3.30
N ALA A 3 19.13 6.51 -3.24
CA ALA A 3 18.36 6.44 -2.00
C ALA A 3 18.32 4.98 -1.55
N THR A 4 18.71 4.74 -0.31
CA THR A 4 18.52 3.46 0.34
C THR A 4 17.01 3.18 0.46
N PRO A 5 16.54 1.93 0.36
CA PRO A 5 15.12 1.59 0.38
C PRO A 5 14.35 2.08 1.63
N ALA A 6 15.05 2.47 2.69
CA ALA A 6 14.51 2.81 4.00
C ALA A 6 14.06 4.27 4.18
N ASP A 7 14.50 5.21 3.33
CA ASP A 7 14.20 6.64 3.55
C ASP A 7 12.76 7.04 3.09
N ALA A 8 12.03 6.10 2.47
CA ALA A 8 10.81 6.36 1.70
C ALA A 8 9.52 5.80 2.32
N ILE A 9 9.60 5.15 3.50
CA ILE A 9 8.46 4.50 4.16
C ILE A 9 8.56 4.84 5.64
N CYS A 10 8.25 6.07 6.06
CA CYS A 10 8.14 6.37 7.49
C CYS A 10 6.66 6.25 7.86
N PRO A 11 6.22 5.12 8.44
CA PRO A 11 4.81 4.88 8.65
C PRO A 11 4.32 5.65 9.89
N ALA A 12 3.17 6.30 9.77
CA ALA A 12 2.62 7.12 10.84
C ALA A 12 2.00 6.23 11.93
N ALA A 13 2.40 6.40 13.19
CA ALA A 13 1.85 5.58 14.27
C ALA A 13 0.33 5.79 14.40
N ARG A 14 -0.46 4.76 14.08
CA ARG A 14 -1.92 4.75 14.26
C ARG A 14 -2.29 4.45 15.71
N MET A 15 -1.59 3.48 16.30
CA MET A 15 -1.66 3.13 17.72
C MET A 15 -0.34 2.48 18.15
N LEU A 16 -0.19 2.18 19.44
CA LEU A 16 1.05 1.60 19.96
C LEU A 16 1.38 0.28 19.23
N GLY A 17 2.48 0.27 18.46
CA GLY A 17 2.95 -0.89 17.70
C GLY A 17 2.19 -1.15 16.40
N TRP A 18 1.53 -0.14 15.82
CA TRP A 18 0.94 -0.23 14.48
C TRP A 18 1.06 1.10 13.76
N HIS A 19 1.56 1.04 12.53
CA HIS A 19 1.86 2.21 11.73
C HIS A 19 1.19 2.13 10.36
N ASP A 20 0.49 3.19 9.98
CA ASP A 20 -0.13 3.31 8.66
C ASP A 20 0.94 3.62 7.60
N VAL A 21 0.87 2.92 6.47
CA VAL A 21 1.79 3.08 5.35
C VAL A 21 1.10 3.77 4.19
N GLY A 22 1.67 4.90 3.76
CA GLY A 22 1.24 5.60 2.56
C GLY A 22 1.34 4.70 1.34
N THR A 23 0.25 4.58 0.57
CA THR A 23 0.18 3.63 -0.54
C THR A 23 -0.53 4.25 -1.74
N THR A 24 0.05 4.05 -2.93
CA THR A 24 -0.60 4.23 -4.22
C THR A 24 -0.99 2.86 -4.77
N VAL A 25 -2.25 2.69 -5.16
CA VAL A 25 -2.75 1.46 -5.79
C VAL A 25 -3.32 1.78 -7.16
N THR A 26 -2.83 1.05 -8.16
CA THR A 26 -3.29 1.16 -9.54
C THR A 26 -3.83 -0.19 -10.02
N LEU A 27 -5.11 -0.24 -10.32
CA LEU A 27 -5.71 -1.37 -11.03
C LEU A 27 -5.57 -1.16 -12.54
N VAL A 28 -4.94 -2.11 -13.21
CA VAL A 28 -4.94 -2.23 -14.67
C VAL A 28 -5.90 -3.34 -15.04
N ALA A 29 -6.99 -3.01 -15.74
CA ALA A 29 -7.97 -4.00 -16.16
C ALA A 29 -7.34 -5.09 -17.05
N ALA A 30 -7.84 -6.33 -16.95
CA ALA A 30 -7.29 -7.47 -17.69
C ALA A 30 -7.32 -7.30 -19.23
N ASP A 31 -8.30 -6.54 -19.73
CA ASP A 31 -8.45 -6.20 -21.14
C ASP A 31 -7.70 -4.91 -21.54
N GLY A 32 -6.98 -4.29 -20.61
CA GLY A 32 -6.29 -3.01 -20.80
C GLY A 32 -7.22 -1.81 -20.97
N SER A 33 -8.54 -1.96 -20.78
CA SER A 33 -9.52 -0.94 -21.12
C SER A 33 -9.56 0.25 -20.16
N PHE A 34 -9.15 0.05 -18.89
CA PHE A 34 -9.10 1.13 -17.92
C PHE A 34 -8.03 0.96 -16.85
N ILE A 35 -7.62 2.12 -16.32
CA ILE A 35 -6.70 2.25 -15.20
C ILE A 35 -7.42 3.03 -14.10
N ARG A 36 -7.58 2.41 -12.92
CA ARG A 36 -8.08 3.11 -11.71
C ARG A 36 -6.92 3.27 -10.75
N ARG A 37 -6.63 4.51 -10.37
CA ARG A 37 -5.60 4.85 -9.39
C ARG A 37 -6.24 5.43 -8.13
N ARG A 38 -5.79 4.98 -6.97
CA ARG A 38 -6.17 5.47 -5.65
C ARG A 38 -4.94 5.60 -4.77
N GLU A 39 -4.99 6.55 -3.85
CA GLU A 39 -3.94 6.80 -2.87
C GLU A 39 -4.61 6.78 -1.50
N GLY A 40 -3.98 6.09 -0.54
CA GLY A 40 -4.53 5.94 0.80
C GLY A 40 -3.60 5.16 1.74
N THR A 41 -4.07 4.90 2.95
CA THR A 41 -3.39 4.12 3.98
C THR A 41 -4.03 2.75 4.08
N TYR A 42 -3.75 1.91 3.08
CA TYR A 42 -4.34 0.57 2.97
C TYR A 42 -3.48 -0.53 3.60
N LEU A 43 -2.21 -0.21 3.86
CA LEU A 43 -1.19 -1.13 4.35
C LEU A 43 -0.73 -0.65 5.74
N ASP A 44 -0.36 -1.61 6.58
CA ASP A 44 0.11 -1.37 7.93
C ASP A 44 1.49 -2.02 8.15
N ALA A 45 2.25 -1.51 9.12
CA ALA A 45 3.44 -2.16 9.66
C ALA A 45 3.34 -2.28 11.18
N HIS A 46 3.92 -3.34 11.75
CA HIS A 46 3.93 -3.58 13.20
C HIS A 46 4.91 -2.68 13.98
N ASP A 47 5.95 -2.21 13.31
CA ASP A 47 6.88 -1.23 13.85
C ASP A 47 7.40 -0.37 12.69
N LEU A 48 8.17 0.67 12.99
CA LEU A 48 8.66 1.62 11.99
C LEU A 48 9.45 0.97 10.85
N ASP A 49 10.16 -0.11 11.15
CA ASP A 49 11.04 -0.83 10.21
C ASP A 49 10.52 -2.25 9.91
N GLY A 50 9.27 -2.52 10.31
CA GLY A 50 8.69 -3.85 10.32
C GLY A 50 8.16 -4.25 8.94
N PRO A 51 7.85 -5.53 8.74
CA PRO A 51 7.22 -5.98 7.49
C PRO A 51 5.91 -5.23 7.24
N VAL A 52 5.75 -4.75 6.00
CA VAL A 52 4.51 -4.12 5.53
C VAL A 52 3.52 -5.22 5.16
N VAL A 53 2.33 -5.16 5.73
CA VAL A 53 1.27 -6.14 5.55
C VAL A 53 0.01 -5.50 4.99
N LEU A 54 -0.68 -6.23 4.12
CA LEU A 54 -2.03 -5.87 3.68
C LEU A 54 -3.05 -6.42 4.69
N GLY A 55 -3.39 -5.60 5.69
CA GLY A 55 -4.32 -5.94 6.77
C GLY A 55 -5.74 -5.39 6.52
N ASP A 56 -6.35 -4.84 7.56
CA ASP A 56 -7.73 -4.32 7.60
C ASP A 56 -8.02 -3.20 6.58
N GLY A 57 -6.99 -2.65 5.92
CA GLY A 57 -7.15 -1.68 4.82
C GLY A 57 -7.55 -2.31 3.49
N VAL A 58 -7.55 -3.65 3.36
CA VAL A 58 -7.90 -4.34 2.11
C VAL A 58 -9.35 -4.09 1.70
N GLU A 59 -10.30 -4.08 2.63
CA GLU A 59 -11.70 -3.78 2.35
C GLU A 59 -11.88 -2.38 1.77
N MET A 60 -11.19 -1.39 2.37
CA MET A 60 -11.22 0.01 1.91
C MET A 60 -10.59 0.14 0.52
N MET A 61 -9.45 -0.50 0.28
CA MET A 61 -8.77 -0.48 -1.02
C MET A 61 -9.70 -0.98 -2.13
N PHE A 62 -10.34 -2.13 -1.93
CA PHE A 62 -11.27 -2.70 -2.92
C PHE A 62 -12.53 -1.85 -3.12
N HIS A 63 -13.05 -1.27 -2.04
CA HIS A 63 -14.16 -0.32 -2.10
C HIS A 63 -13.82 0.91 -2.94
N ASP A 64 -12.66 1.54 -2.71
CA ASP A 64 -12.24 2.77 -3.40
C ASP A 64 -11.90 2.53 -4.87
N LEU A 65 -11.35 1.36 -5.17
CA LEU A 65 -11.14 0.87 -6.54
C LEU A 65 -12.43 0.43 -7.22
N GLN A 66 -13.53 0.32 -6.48
CA GLN A 66 -14.86 -0.13 -6.91
C GLN A 66 -14.79 -1.48 -7.64
N ILE A 67 -14.08 -2.43 -7.06
CA ILE A 67 -13.98 -3.82 -7.51
C ILE A 67 -14.41 -4.76 -6.39
N ARG A 68 -14.74 -6.00 -6.77
CA ARG A 68 -15.24 -6.99 -5.81
C ARG A 68 -14.09 -7.53 -4.97
N LEU A 69 -14.23 -7.42 -3.65
CA LEU A 69 -13.32 -8.06 -2.70
C LEU A 69 -13.41 -9.61 -2.83
N PRO A 70 -12.28 -10.31 -3.06
CA PRO A 70 -12.20 -11.76 -2.96
C PRO A 70 -12.60 -12.26 -1.57
N ARG A 71 -12.93 -13.54 -1.44
CA ARG A 71 -13.33 -14.12 -0.15
C ARG A 71 -12.63 -15.44 0.10
N GLY A 72 -12.53 -15.81 1.37
CA GLY A 72 -11.92 -17.07 1.79
C GLY A 72 -10.45 -17.15 1.35
N GLU A 73 -10.04 -18.32 0.87
CA GLU A 73 -8.65 -18.60 0.48
C GLU A 73 -8.09 -17.62 -0.56
N SER A 74 -8.92 -17.14 -1.49
CA SER A 74 -8.47 -16.17 -2.49
C SER A 74 -8.11 -14.81 -1.90
N LEU A 75 -8.74 -14.41 -0.79
CA LEU A 75 -8.40 -13.17 -0.09
C LEU A 75 -7.05 -13.33 0.62
N TYR A 76 -6.85 -14.45 1.32
CA TYR A 76 -5.59 -14.73 2.01
C TYR A 76 -4.41 -14.83 1.03
N ALA A 77 -4.60 -15.54 -0.09
CA ALA A 77 -3.57 -15.64 -1.12
C ALA A 77 -3.18 -14.27 -1.72
N LEU A 78 -4.13 -13.34 -1.85
CA LEU A 78 -3.85 -11.98 -2.28
C LEU A 78 -3.03 -11.22 -1.23
N ILE A 79 -3.41 -11.31 0.04
CA ILE A 79 -2.71 -10.66 1.15
C ILE A 79 -1.26 -11.16 1.23
N ASP A 80 -1.06 -12.48 1.15
CA ASP A 80 0.27 -13.10 1.18
C ASP A 80 1.11 -12.62 -0.02
N ALA A 81 0.55 -12.65 -1.24
CA ALA A 81 1.26 -12.19 -2.44
C ALA A 81 1.68 -10.71 -2.38
N VAL A 82 0.84 -9.85 -1.79
CA VAL A 82 1.19 -8.44 -1.58
C VAL A 82 2.29 -8.29 -0.55
N THR A 83 2.15 -8.98 0.59
CA THR A 83 3.13 -8.93 1.69
C THR A 83 4.50 -9.44 1.23
N ASP A 84 4.54 -10.59 0.54
CA ASP A 84 5.78 -11.17 0.02
C ASP A 84 6.45 -10.24 -1.00
N GLY A 85 5.67 -9.66 -1.92
CA GLY A 85 6.22 -8.73 -2.91
C GLY A 85 6.79 -7.44 -2.30
N LEU A 86 6.16 -6.94 -1.24
CA LEU A 86 6.62 -5.74 -0.53
C LEU A 86 7.77 -6.01 0.44
N ALA A 87 8.02 -7.27 0.81
CA ALA A 87 9.18 -7.63 1.63
C ALA A 87 10.51 -7.41 0.89
N GLU A 88 10.51 -7.46 -0.45
CA GLU A 88 11.72 -7.35 -1.28
C GLU A 88 11.82 -6.02 -2.04
N SER A 89 10.75 -5.21 -2.05
CA SER A 89 10.62 -4.06 -2.94
C SER A 89 9.64 -3.03 -2.38
N THR A 90 9.78 -1.76 -2.78
CA THR A 90 8.82 -0.69 -2.45
C THR A 90 7.55 -0.73 -3.32
N TRP A 91 7.41 -1.74 -4.17
CA TRP A 91 6.23 -1.96 -4.99
C TRP A 91 6.06 -3.45 -5.29
N THR A 92 4.83 -3.86 -5.57
CA THR A 92 4.47 -5.19 -6.03
C THR A 92 3.36 -5.13 -7.07
N ALA A 93 3.24 -6.16 -7.89
CA ALA A 93 2.14 -6.35 -8.83
C ALA A 93 1.51 -7.72 -8.62
N VAL A 94 0.21 -7.76 -8.36
CA VAL A 94 -0.54 -8.99 -8.05
C VAL A 94 -1.78 -9.09 -8.92
N GLU A 95 -2.06 -10.28 -9.43
CA GLU A 95 -3.31 -10.54 -10.15
C GLU A 95 -4.50 -10.51 -9.19
N VAL A 96 -5.58 -9.86 -9.59
CA VAL A 96 -6.82 -9.85 -8.81
C VAL A 96 -7.52 -11.21 -8.97
N PRO A 97 -7.78 -11.93 -7.87
CA PRO A 97 -8.55 -13.17 -7.95
C PRO A 97 -9.91 -12.95 -8.59
N GLY A 98 -10.22 -13.72 -9.63
CA GLY A 98 -11.45 -13.55 -10.42
C GLY A 98 -11.25 -12.82 -11.75
N GLY A 99 -10.03 -12.36 -12.07
CA GLY A 99 -9.66 -11.89 -13.41
C GLY A 99 -10.02 -10.44 -13.70
N GLU A 100 -10.24 -9.61 -12.68
CA GLU A 100 -10.53 -8.17 -12.84
C GLU A 100 -9.31 -7.39 -13.38
N GLY A 101 -8.10 -7.92 -13.23
CA GLY A 101 -6.88 -7.29 -13.72
C GLY A 101 -5.68 -7.51 -12.80
N VAL A 102 -4.74 -6.56 -12.85
CA VAL A 102 -3.53 -6.54 -12.01
C VAL A 102 -3.58 -5.31 -11.10
N LEU A 103 -3.39 -5.52 -9.80
CA LEU A 103 -3.12 -4.45 -8.85
C LEU A 103 -1.62 -4.21 -8.80
N VAL A 104 -1.22 -2.99 -9.14
CA VAL A 104 0.13 -2.47 -8.88
C VAL A 104 0.05 -1.63 -7.62
N ILE A 105 0.75 -2.06 -6.58
CA ILE A 105 0.79 -1.43 -5.27
C ILE A 105 2.18 -0.83 -5.09
N THR A 106 2.26 0.43 -4.71
CA THR A 106 3.52 1.14 -4.50
C THR A 106 3.47 1.86 -3.16
N LEU A 107 4.48 1.63 -2.33
CA LEU A 107 4.67 2.37 -1.09
C LEU A 107 5.01 3.80 -1.45
N THR A 108 4.22 4.72 -0.91
CA THR A 108 4.33 6.16 -1.15
C THR A 108 4.87 6.80 0.11
N PRO A 109 5.96 7.59 0.02
CA PRO A 109 6.47 8.31 1.17
C PRO A 109 5.39 9.15 1.82
N TRP A 110 5.37 9.17 3.16
CA TRP A 110 4.30 9.83 3.90
C TRP A 110 4.16 11.30 3.53
N GLN A 111 5.28 12.02 3.35
CA GLN A 111 5.28 13.42 2.92
C GLN A 111 4.68 13.66 1.53
N GLU A 112 4.55 12.63 0.71
CA GLU A 112 3.95 12.69 -0.63
C GLU A 112 2.48 12.29 -0.62
N MET A 113 1.95 11.78 0.51
CA MET A 113 0.56 11.37 0.62
C MET A 113 -0.38 12.59 0.65
N PRO A 114 -1.51 12.55 -0.09
CA PRO A 114 -2.52 13.58 -0.01
C PRO A 114 -3.04 13.76 1.43
N GLY A 115 -2.92 14.97 1.96
CA GLY A 115 -3.36 15.30 3.33
C GLY A 115 -2.36 14.95 4.43
N ALA A 116 -1.16 14.49 4.08
CA ALA A 116 -0.08 14.37 5.06
C ALA A 116 0.24 15.75 5.66
N PRO A 117 0.46 15.85 6.98
CA PRO A 117 0.94 17.08 7.58
C PRO A 117 2.25 17.47 6.91
N ILE A 118 2.32 18.70 6.38
CA ILE A 118 3.58 19.30 5.95
C ILE A 118 4.46 19.30 7.20
N PRO A 119 5.68 18.73 7.16
CA PRO A 119 6.59 18.89 8.28
C PRO A 119 6.73 20.39 8.53
N ASP A 120 6.31 20.87 9.70
CA ASP A 120 6.71 22.20 10.15
C ASP A 120 8.23 22.25 9.96
N GLU A 121 8.71 23.29 9.26
CA GLU A 121 10.14 23.48 8.99
C GLU A 121 10.90 23.09 10.26
N LEU A 122 11.73 22.04 10.17
CA LEU A 122 12.58 21.65 11.28
C LEU A 122 13.30 22.92 11.72
N ASP A 123 12.97 23.42 12.91
CA ASP A 123 13.79 24.38 13.63
C ASP A 123 15.14 23.69 13.83
N LEU A 124 16.01 23.88 12.85
CA LEU A 124 17.42 23.52 12.89
C LEU A 124 18.10 24.61 13.72
N ASP A 125 18.02 24.45 15.05
CA ASP A 125 18.92 25.09 16.00
C ASP A 125 20.31 24.43 15.98
#